data_AF-A0A3D2TTU7-F1
#
_entry.id   AF-A0A3D2TTU7-F1
#
_cell.length_a   1.000
_cell.length_b   1.000
_cell.length_c   1.000
_cell.angle_alpha   90.00
_cell.angle_beta   90.00
_cell.angle_gamma   90.00
#
_symmetry.space_group_name_H-M   'P 1'
#
loop_
_entity.id
_entity.type
_entity.pdbx_description
1 polymer ?
#
loop_
_entity_poly.entity_id
_entity_poly.type
_entity_poly.pdbx_seq_one_letter_code
_entity_poly.pdbx_strand_id
1 'polypeptide(L)' 'MAKEVIIQKMKDSGCRITKQRMILLDIILEEDCSCCKEIYFKASKKDSKIGVATVYRMINSLEEIGVISRKNMFKVM' A
#
# COMPACT_ATOMS: atom_id res chain seq x y z
N MET A 1 4.13 -12.99 7.93
CA MET A 1 5.37 -13.11 7.13
C MET A 1 5.51 -12.03 6.06
N ALA A 2 4.77 -12.04 4.94
CA ALA A 2 4.99 -11.05 3.86
C ALA A 2 4.77 -9.59 4.31
N LYS A 3 3.69 -9.32 5.07
CA LYS A 3 3.38 -7.98 5.61
C LYS A 3 4.48 -7.41 6.51
N GLU A 4 5.04 -8.23 7.41
CA GLU A 4 6.08 -7.80 8.35
C GLU A 4 7.38 -7.42 7.63
N VAL A 5 7.76 -8.19 6.61
CA VAL A 5 8.92 -7.89 5.76
C VAL A 5 8.72 -6.55 5.03
N ILE A 6 7.53 -6.30 4.49
CA ILE A 6 7.23 -5.03 3.82
C ILE A 6 7.27 -3.87 4.80
N ILE A 7 6.69 -4.03 6.00
CA ILE A 7 6.74 -3.02 7.06
C ILE A 7 8.19 -2.72 7.44
N GLN A 8 9.05 -3.74 7.52
CA GLN A 8 10.46 -3.56 7.83
C GLN A 8 11.17 -2.77 6.72
N LYS A 9 11.00 -3.14 5.45
CA LYS A 9 11.54 -2.37 4.31
C LYS A 9 11.06 -0.91 4.28
N MET A 10 9.79 -0.68 4.62
CA MET A 10 9.25 0.67 4.75
C MET A 10 9.93 1.44 5.89
N LYS A 11 10.19 0.80 7.04
CA LYS A 11 10.93 1.45 8.14
C LYS A 11 12.38 1.74 7.75
N ASP A 12 13.05 0.80 7.10
CA ASP A 12 14.45 0.92 6.68
C ASP A 12 14.65 2.01 5.62
N SER A 13 13.63 2.30 4.80
CA SER A 13 13.59 3.45 3.88
C SER A 13 13.22 4.79 4.54
N GLY A 14 13.07 4.83 5.87
CA GLY A 14 12.71 6.03 6.61
C GLY A 14 11.21 6.38 6.55
N CYS A 15 10.37 5.49 6.02
CA CYS A 15 8.94 5.73 5.91
C CYS A 15 8.24 5.50 7.27
N ARG A 16 7.59 6.54 7.79
CA ARG A 16 6.80 6.44 9.03
C ARG A 16 5.58 5.55 8.83
N ILE A 17 5.44 4.50 9.64
CA ILE A 17 4.27 3.61 9.62
C ILE A 17 3.13 4.25 10.40
N THR A 18 2.17 4.84 9.69
CA THR A 18 0.95 5.44 10.26
C THR A 18 -0.23 4.48 10.17
N LYS A 19 -1.31 4.72 10.94
CA LYS A 19 -2.55 3.92 10.85
C LYS A 19 -3.10 3.85 9.41
N GLN A 20 -3.06 4.96 8.66
CA GLN A 20 -3.51 5.00 7.27
C GLN A 20 -2.67 4.12 6.35
N ARG A 21 -1.34 4.12 6.52
CA ARG A 21 -0.45 3.26 5.75
C ARG A 21 -0.66 1.78 6.06
N MET A 22 -0.97 1.45 7.31
CA MET A 22 -1.34 0.08 7.70
C MET A 22 -2.64 -0.36 7.03
N ILE A 23 -3.68 0.47 7.05
CA ILE A 23 -4.96 0.19 6.38
C ILE A 23 -4.75 -0.04 4.88
N LEU A 24 -3.96 0.85 4.23
CA LEU A 24 -3.67 0.72 2.80
C LEU A 24 -2.88 -0.55 2.51
N LEU A 25 -1.85 -0.85 3.31
CA LEU A 25 -1.06 -2.06 3.17
C LEU A 25 -1.91 -3.32 3.32
N ASP A 26 -2.86 -3.34 4.25
CA ASP A 26 -3.79 -4.45 4.43
C ASP A 26 -4.66 -4.67 3.20
N ILE A 27 -5.28 -3.60 2.67
CA ILE A 27 -6.10 -3.69 1.45
C ILE A 27 -5.28 -4.14 0.24
N ILE A 28 -4.04 -3.67 0.15
CA ILE A 28 -3.09 -3.98 -0.91
C ILE A 28 -2.65 -5.45 -0.83
N LEU A 29 -2.48 -6.02 0.36
CA LEU A 29 -2.00 -7.39 0.54
C LEU A 29 -3.11 -8.45 0.62
N GLU A 30 -4.29 -8.10 1.10
CA GLU A 30 -5.41 -9.04 1.28
C GLU A 30 -6.25 -9.24 0.03
N GLU A 31 -6.31 -8.23 -0.86
CA GLU A 31 -7.24 -8.25 -1.98
C GLU A 31 -6.52 -8.17 -3.31
N ASP A 32 -6.99 -8.96 -4.30
CA ASP A 32 -6.69 -8.83 -5.73
C ASP A 32 -7.27 -7.52 -6.28
N CYS A 33 -6.85 -6.39 -5.72
CA CYS A 33 -7.17 -5.09 -6.25
C CYS A 33 -6.53 -5.00 -7.63
N SER A 34 -7.33 -4.70 -8.64
CA SER A 34 -6.87 -4.62 -10.02
C SER A 34 -6.48 -3.18 -10.42
N CYS A 35 -6.85 -2.19 -9.60
CA CYS A 35 -6.45 -0.80 -9.81
C CYS A 35 -6.47 0.07 -8.53
N CYS A 36 -5.86 1.26 -8.63
CA CYS A 36 -5.82 2.25 -7.54
C CYS A 36 -7.20 2.76 -7.10
N LYS A 37 -8.21 2.76 -7.99
CA LYS A 37 -9.58 3.19 -7.63
C LYS A 37 -10.23 2.22 -6.65
N GLU A 38 -10.01 0.91 -6.80
CA GLU A 38 -10.53 -0.09 -5.87
C GLU A 38 -9.89 0.03 -4.49
N ILE A 39 -8.57 0.23 -4.45
CA ILE A 39 -7.84 0.49 -3.20
C ILE A 39 -8.43 1.71 -2.50
N TYR A 40 -8.63 2.81 -3.24
CA TYR A 40 -9.26 4.01 -2.70
C TYR A 40 -10.66 3.74 -2.16
N PHE A 41 -11.53 3.09 -2.93
CA PHE A 41 -12.90 2.82 -2.53
C PHE A 41 -13.00 1.98 -1.26
N LYS A 42 -12.12 1.01 -1.09
CA LYS A 42 -12.04 0.18 0.12
C LYS A 42 -11.43 0.96 1.29
N ALA A 43 -10.38 1.73 1.03
CA ALA A 43 -9.69 2.49 2.06
C ALA A 43 -10.57 3.60 2.63
N SER A 44 -11.33 4.30 1.79
CA SER A 44 -12.24 5.38 2.22
C SER A 44 -13.41 4.87 3.06
N LYS A 45 -13.82 3.61 2.88
CA LYS A 45 -14.79 2.93 3.76
C LYS A 45 -14.23 2.61 5.14
N LYS A 46 -12.92 2.33 5.25
CA LYS A 46 -12.25 2.05 6.53
C LYS A 46 -11.80 3.33 7.25
N ASP A 47 -11.32 4.32 6.51
CA ASP A 47 -10.95 5.65 7.00
C ASP A 47 -11.25 6.71 5.94
N SER A 48 -12.28 7.53 6.19
CA SER A 48 -12.73 8.59 5.29
C SER A 48 -11.70 9.71 5.07
N LYS A 49 -10.64 9.77 5.88
CA LYS A 49 -9.51 10.69 5.69
C LYS A 49 -8.53 10.22 4.61
N ILE A 50 -8.67 8.98 4.13
CA ILE A 50 -7.83 8.46 3.05
C ILE A 50 -8.39 8.95 1.72
N GLY A 51 -7.73 9.97 1.16
CA GLY A 51 -7.99 10.45 -0.20
C GLY A 51 -7.23 9.65 -1.26
N VAL A 52 -7.64 9.82 -2.52
CA VAL A 52 -7.00 9.23 -3.71
C VAL A 52 -5.50 9.56 -3.77
N ALA A 53 -5.11 10.80 -3.45
CA ALA A 53 -3.70 11.20 -3.40
C ALA A 53 -2.86 10.42 -2.37
N THR A 54 -3.47 10.00 -1.26
CA THR A 54 -2.80 9.18 -0.24
C THR A 54 -2.58 7.75 -0.75
N VAL A 55 -3.51 7.21 -1.53
CA VAL A 55 -3.34 5.92 -2.21
C VAL A 55 -2.16 5.98 -3.17
N TYR A 56 -2.12 6.97 -4.07
CA TYR A 56 -1.01 7.11 -5.02
C TYR A 56 0.35 7.29 -4.33
N ARG A 57 0.43 8.11 -3.28
CA ARG A 57 1.67 8.26 -2.49
C ARG A 57 2.11 6.93 -1.85
N MET A 58 1.17 6.13 -1.36
CA MET A 58 1.47 4.82 -0.81
C MET A 58 1.99 3.86 -1.88
N ILE A 59 1.34 3.81 -3.04
CA ILE A 59 1.77 3.00 -4.18
C ILE A 59 3.17 3.41 -4.63
N ASN A 60 3.45 4.70 -4.81
CA ASN A 60 4.79 5.17 -5.15
C ASN A 60 5.83 4.78 -4.09
N SER A 61 5.49 4.93 -2.80
CA SER A 61 6.41 4.53 -1.71
C SER A 61 6.74 3.04 -1.77
N LEU A 62 5.76 2.18 -2.09
CA LEU A 62 5.95 0.74 -2.24
C LEU A 62 6.73 0.38 -3.52
N GLU A 63 6.56 1.14 -4.60
CA GLU A 63 7.29 0.98 -5.86
C GLU A 63 8.77 1.38 -5.67
N GLU A 64 9.05 2.48 -4.98
CA GLU A 64 10.40 2.97 -4.67
C GLU A 64 11.23 1.96 -3.85
N ILE A 65 10.59 1.22 -2.94
CA ILE A 65 11.25 0.16 -2.15
C ILE A 65 11.22 -1.22 -2.83
N GLY A 66 10.72 -1.29 -4.07
CA GLY A 66 10.68 -2.51 -4.88
C GLY A 66 9.70 -3.57 -4.37
N VAL A 67 8.65 -3.20 -3.63
CA VAL A 67 7.62 -4.12 -3.16
C VAL A 67 6.53 -4.34 -4.20
N ILE A 68 6.25 -3.33 -5.04
CA ILE A 68 5.30 -3.44 -6.16
C ILE A 68 5.89 -2.86 -7.45
N SER A 69 5.33 -3.26 -8.59
CA SER A 69 5.65 -2.65 -9.89
C SER A 69 4.35 -2.32 -10.63
N ARG A 70 4.29 -1.17 -11.30
CA ARG A 70 3.11 -0.74 -12.08
C ARG A 70 2.61 -1.74 -13.13
N LYS A 71 3.47 -2.64 -13.60
CA LYS A 71 3.10 -3.70 -14.57
C LYS A 71 2.57 -4.99 -13.93
N ASN A 72 2.79 -5.17 -12.63
CA ASN A 72 2.31 -6.30 -11.84
C ASN A 72 1.96 -5.77 -10.43
N MET A 73 0.73 -5.30 -10.25
CA MET A 73 0.18 -5.19 -8.90
C MET A 73 0.17 -6.60 -8.31
N PHE A 74 1.10 -6.86 -7.38
CA PHE A 74 1.27 -8.11 -6.62
C PHE A 74 1.91 -9.31 -7.32
N LYS A 75 3.00 -9.09 -8.07
CA LYS A 75 4.00 -10.15 -8.23
C LYS A 75 5.22 -9.85 -7.37
N VAL A 76 5.07 -10.09 -6.07
CA VAL A 76 6.23 -10.20 -5.18
C VAL A 76 6.89 -11.54 -5.52
N MET A 77 8.21 -11.48 -5.75
CA MET A 77 9.06 -12.58 -6.20
C MET A 77 8.97 -13.82 -5.30
#